data_AF-A0A7C1ZKD0-F1
#
_entry.id   AF-A0A7C1ZKD0-F1
#
_cell.length_a   1.000
_cell.length_b   1.000
_cell.length_c   1.000
_cell.angle_alpha   90.00
_cell.angle_beta   90.00
_cell.angle_gamma   90.00
#
_symmetry.space_group_name_H-M   'P 1'
#
loop_
_entity.id
_entity.type
_entity.pdbx_description
1 polymer ?
#
loop_
_entity_poly.entity_id
_entity_poly.type
_entity_poly.pdbx_seq_one_letter_code
_entity_poly.pdbx_strand_id
1 'polypeptide(L)'
;MSEKVTKGVQLLLGNPRGAIIRLSIPMMVGMLVQTIYNLADGIWVAGLGAEGLAAIGLFFPVFMGIISLASGLGIGSSSAISRRIGAKDKKGADNVAVHSLLLTLILGFLITVTMFPSMDRVFAWMGATGEVGRLAVGYSRI
;
A
#
# COMPACT_ATOMS: atom_id res chain seq x y z
N MET A 1 -11.05 33.71 -15.16
CA MET A 1 -10.50 32.43 -15.64
C MET A 1 -11.20 31.32 -14.86
N SER A 2 -12.21 30.67 -15.46
CA SER A 2 -13.00 29.63 -14.79
C SER A 2 -12.11 28.42 -14.51
N GLU A 3 -11.83 28.14 -13.24
CA GLU A 3 -11.04 26.99 -12.82
C GLU A 3 -11.76 25.72 -13.31
N LYS A 4 -11.14 24.97 -14.24
CA LYS A 4 -11.75 23.77 -14.81
C LYS A 4 -11.87 22.69 -13.72
N VAL A 5 -13.03 22.65 -13.07
CA VAL A 5 -13.37 21.64 -12.06
C VAL A 5 -13.44 20.27 -12.73
N THR A 6 -12.70 19.28 -12.22
CA THR A 6 -12.69 17.91 -12.77
C THR A 6 -13.98 17.17 -12.41
N LYS A 7 -14.33 16.12 -13.19
CA LYS A 7 -15.48 15.25 -12.89
C LYS A 7 -15.41 14.65 -11.48
N GLY A 8 -14.21 14.34 -10.98
CA GLY A 8 -14.00 13.83 -9.62
C GLY A 8 -14.33 14.86 -8.55
N VAL A 9 -13.90 16.11 -8.71
CA VAL A 9 -14.23 17.19 -7.77
C VAL A 9 -15.73 17.51 -7.80
N GLN A 10 -16.35 17.53 -8.99
CA GLN A 10 -17.81 17.69 -9.11
C GLN A 10 -18.58 16.56 -8.42
N LEU A 11 -18.07 15.32 -8.48
CA LEU A 11 -18.66 14.18 -7.79
C LEU A 11 -18.57 14.33 -6.27
N LEU A 12 -17.42 14.75 -5.75
CA LEU A 12 -17.19 14.97 -4.31
C LEU A 12 -18.05 16.11 -3.74
N LEU A 13 -18.30 17.16 -4.52
CA LEU A 13 -19.11 18.31 -4.11
C LEU A 13 -20.61 18.15 -4.43
N GLY A 14 -20.99 17.07 -5.12
CA GLY A 14 -22.36 16.78 -5.55
C GLY A 14 -23.19 16.04 -4.50
N ASN A 15 -24.12 15.20 -4.96
CA ASN A 15 -24.95 14.40 -4.07
C ASN A 15 -24.12 13.28 -3.39
N PRO A 16 -24.05 13.22 -2.04
CA PRO A 16 -23.22 12.27 -1.32
C PRO A 16 -23.62 10.80 -1.56
N ARG A 17 -24.92 10.48 -1.74
CA ARG A 17 -25.35 9.11 -2.05
C ARG A 17 -24.81 8.65 -3.41
N GLY A 18 -24.89 9.53 -4.41
CA GLY A 18 -24.37 9.26 -5.76
C GLY A 18 -22.83 9.17 -5.78
N ALA A 19 -22.16 9.97 -4.96
CA ALA A 19 -20.71 9.93 -4.81
C ALA A 19 -20.23 8.61 -4.21
N ILE A 20 -20.87 8.13 -3.12
CA ILE A 20 -20.53 6.85 -2.50
C ILE A 20 -20.63 5.72 -3.52
N ILE A 21 -21.74 5.59 -4.25
CA ILE A 21 -21.92 4.48 -5.20
C ILE A 21 -20.85 4.53 -6.31
N ARG A 22 -20.58 5.70 -6.88
CA ARG A 22 -19.62 5.87 -7.98
C ARG A 22 -18.16 5.68 -7.55
N LEU A 23 -17.83 5.92 -6.29
CA LEU A 23 -16.49 5.68 -5.75
C LEU A 23 -16.33 4.24 -5.25
N SER A 24 -17.34 3.68 -4.58
CA SER A 24 -17.28 2.34 -3.99
C SER A 24 -17.25 1.22 -5.03
N ILE A 25 -17.97 1.34 -6.15
CA ILE A 25 -18.00 0.25 -7.16
C ILE A 25 -16.60 -0.04 -7.72
N PRO A 26 -15.83 0.95 -8.24
CA PRO A 26 -14.47 0.71 -8.68
C PRO A 26 -13.55 0.18 -7.57
N MET A 27 -13.71 0.70 -6.34
CA MET A 27 -12.92 0.24 -5.20
C MET A 27 -13.19 -1.24 -4.87
N MET A 28 -14.46 -1.65 -4.82
CA MET A 28 -14.85 -3.04 -4.58
C MET A 28 -14.31 -3.98 -5.67
N VAL A 29 -14.38 -3.57 -6.94
CA VAL A 29 -13.80 -4.35 -8.05
C VAL A 29 -12.28 -4.48 -7.87
N GLY A 30 -11.59 -3.39 -7.54
CA GLY A 30 -10.15 -3.42 -7.26
C GLY A 30 -9.79 -4.37 -6.12
N MET A 31 -10.54 -4.32 -5.01
CA MET A 31 -10.33 -5.22 -3.87
C MET A 31 -10.63 -6.68 -4.19
N LEU A 32 -11.63 -6.94 -5.03
CA LEU A 32 -11.94 -8.30 -5.50
C LEU A 32 -10.79 -8.86 -6.34
N VAL A 33 -10.26 -8.08 -7.28
CA VAL A 33 -9.11 -8.47 -8.09
C VAL A 33 -7.88 -8.72 -7.21
N GLN A 34 -7.62 -7.85 -6.23
CA GLN A 34 -6.53 -8.03 -5.27
C GLN A 34 -6.69 -9.33 -4.46
N THR A 35 -7.92 -9.65 -4.04
CA THR A 35 -8.21 -10.88 -3.30
C THR A 35 -7.99 -12.13 -4.16
N ILE A 36 -8.42 -12.09 -5.42
CA ILE A 36 -8.18 -13.18 -6.39
C ILE A 36 -6.68 -13.36 -6.63
N TYR A 37 -5.92 -12.27 -6.75
CA TYR A 37 -4.47 -12.32 -6.86
C TYR A 37 -3.83 -13.00 -5.65
N ASN A 38 -4.19 -12.60 -4.43
CA ASN A 38 -3.65 -13.21 -3.20
C ASN A 38 -3.96 -14.71 -3.13
N LEU A 39 -5.15 -15.14 -3.57
CA LEU A 39 -5.52 -16.55 -3.62
C LEU A 39 -4.68 -17.32 -4.64
N ALA A 40 -4.57 -16.79 -5.86
CA ALA A 40 -3.79 -17.42 -6.93
C ALA A 40 -2.31 -17.52 -6.54
N ASP A 41 -1.73 -16.43 -6.03
CA ASP A 41 -0.35 -16.38 -5.53
C ASP A 41 -0.11 -17.44 -4.44
N GLY A 42 -1.00 -17.53 -3.44
CA GLY A 42 -0.92 -18.55 -2.40
C GLY A 42 -0.95 -19.98 -2.94
N ILE A 43 -1.77 -20.27 -3.95
CA ILE A 43 -1.82 -21.60 -4.61
C ILE A 43 -0.49 -21.91 -5.31
N TRP A 44 0.06 -20.94 -6.06
CA TRP A 44 1.34 -21.11 -6.75
C TRP A 44 2.49 -21.34 -5.78
N VAL A 45 2.56 -20.55 -4.71
CA VAL A 45 3.57 -20.65 -3.67
C VAL A 45 3.48 -21.99 -2.94
N ALA A 46 2.27 -22.47 -2.62
CA ALA A 46 2.09 -23.79 -2.02
C ALA A 46 2.61 -24.91 -2.92
N GLY A 47 2.55 -24.72 -4.25
CA GLY A 47 3.12 -25.65 -5.24
C GLY A 47 4.65 -25.70 -5.27
N LEU A 48 5.35 -24.75 -4.65
CA LEU A 48 6.82 -24.71 -4.58
C LEU A 48 7.41 -25.59 -3.47
N GLY A 49 6.57 -26.23 -2.66
CA GLY A 49 6.99 -27.06 -1.52
C GLY A 49 6.93 -26.34 -0.18
N ALA A 50 7.17 -27.09 0.90
CA ALA A 50 7.01 -26.61 2.27
C ALA A 50 7.99 -25.47 2.62
N GLU A 51 9.19 -25.51 2.04
CA GLU A 51 10.26 -24.54 2.27
C GLU A 51 9.91 -23.16 1.68
N GLY A 52 9.34 -23.13 0.47
CA GLY A 52 8.89 -21.89 -0.18
C GLY A 52 7.72 -21.25 0.56
N LEU A 53 6.74 -22.06 0.98
CA LEU A 53 5.60 -21.58 1.76
C LEU A 53 6.04 -21.02 3.13
N ALA A 54 6.97 -21.71 3.81
CA ALA A 54 7.52 -21.26 5.08
C ALA A 54 8.29 -19.93 4.94
N ALA A 55 9.06 -19.76 3.86
CA ALA A 55 9.80 -18.53 3.59
C ALA A 55 8.88 -17.31 3.41
N ILE A 56 7.78 -17.45 2.67
CA ILE A 56 6.79 -16.38 2.50
C ILE A 56 6.06 -16.12 3.81
N GLY A 57 5.72 -17.17 4.55
CA GLY A 57 5.11 -17.06 5.88
C GLY A 57 5.97 -16.25 6.86
N LEU A 58 7.30 -16.42 6.83
CA LEU A 58 8.23 -15.63 7.65
C LEU A 58 8.27 -14.15 7.24
N PHE A 59 8.17 -13.85 5.95
CA PHE A 59 8.17 -12.46 5.48
C PHE A 59 6.82 -11.76 5.66
N PHE A 60 5.73 -12.52 5.76
CA PHE A 60 4.37 -11.97 5.81
C PHE A 60 4.14 -10.89 6.89
N PRO A 61 4.62 -11.01 8.15
CA PRO A 61 4.48 -9.95 9.14
C PRO A 61 5.20 -8.65 8.75
N VAL A 62 6.40 -8.76 8.16
CA VAL A 62 7.19 -7.62 7.67
C VAL A 62 6.43 -6.93 6.53
N PHE A 63 5.95 -7.72 5.57
CA PHE A 63 5.16 -7.22 4.44
C PHE A 63 3.88 -6.49 4.90
N MET A 64 3.14 -7.06 5.86
CA MET A 64 1.96 -6.41 6.44
C MET A 64 2.30 -5.10 7.15
N GLY A 65 3.45 -5.02 7.81
CA GLY A 65 3.96 -3.78 8.40
C GLY A 65 4.18 -2.69 7.34
N ILE A 66 4.82 -3.04 6.21
CA ILE A 66 5.06 -2.12 5.10
C ILE A 66 3.72 -1.64 4.50
N ILE A 67 2.78 -2.56 4.23
CA ILE A 67 1.45 -2.21 3.74
C ILE A 67 0.72 -1.28 4.71
N SER A 68 0.81 -1.53 6.02
CA SER A 68 0.16 -0.72 7.04
C SER A 68 0.68 0.72 7.04
N LEU A 69 1.99 0.91 6.92
CA LEU A 69 2.60 2.24 6.83
C LEU A 69 2.21 2.96 5.53
N ALA A 70 2.29 2.26 4.39
CA ALA A 70 1.93 2.82 3.09
C ALA A 70 0.45 3.22 3.01
N SER A 71 -0.45 2.32 3.46
CA SER A 71 -1.89 2.59 3.51
C SER A 71 -2.24 3.71 4.48
N GLY A 72 -1.60 3.77 5.66
CA GLY A 72 -1.79 4.86 6.61
C GLY A 72 -1.47 6.23 6.02
N LEU A 73 -0.32 6.36 5.34
CA LEU A 73 0.06 7.59 4.65
C LEU A 73 -0.89 7.92 3.48
N GLY A 74 -1.28 6.91 2.68
CA GLY A 74 -2.18 7.08 1.54
C GLY A 74 -3.59 7.55 1.96
N ILE A 75 -4.17 6.91 2.99
CA ILE A 75 -5.48 7.27 3.54
C ILE A 75 -5.42 8.66 4.18
N GLY A 76 -4.39 8.94 4.99
CA GLY A 76 -4.19 10.25 5.62
C GLY A 76 -4.07 11.38 4.60
N SER A 77 -3.29 11.16 3.54
CA SER A 77 -3.12 12.09 2.43
C SER A 77 -4.43 12.34 1.68
N SER A 78 -5.14 11.28 1.31
CA SER A 78 -6.44 11.37 0.62
C SER A 78 -7.48 12.13 1.45
N SER A 79 -7.51 11.87 2.76
CA SER A 79 -8.39 12.56 3.72
C SER A 79 -8.06 14.06 3.83
N ALA A 80 -6.77 14.41 3.91
CA ALA A 80 -6.33 15.79 3.98
C ALA A 80 -6.64 16.57 2.68
N ILE A 81 -6.38 15.96 1.51
CA ILE A 81 -6.72 16.53 0.20
C ILE A 81 -8.24 16.74 0.09
N SER A 82 -9.04 15.74 0.46
CA SER A 82 -10.51 15.81 0.40
C SER A 82 -11.07 16.97 1.22
N ARG A 83 -10.57 17.18 2.46
CA ARG A 83 -10.99 18.32 3.30
C ARG A 83 -10.64 19.67 2.67
N ARG A 84 -9.46 19.80 2.05
CA ARG A 84 -9.04 21.05 1.36
C ARG A 84 -9.89 21.34 0.13
N ILE A 85 -10.20 20.31 -0.68
CA ILE A 85 -11.13 20.42 -1.80
C ILE A 85 -12.52 20.85 -1.32
N GLY A 86 -13.04 20.23 -0.25
CA GLY A 86 -14.32 20.59 0.34
C GLY A 86 -14.37 22.04 0.86
N ALA A 87 -13.24 22.54 1.39
CA ALA A 87 -13.07 23.93 1.80
C ALA A 87 -12.82 24.92 0.63
N LYS A 88 -12.84 24.45 -0.62
CA LYS A 88 -12.46 25.23 -1.83
C LYS A 88 -11.05 25.82 -1.76
N ASP A 89 -10.15 25.20 -0.99
CA ASP A 89 -8.76 25.62 -0.82
C ASP A 89 -7.85 24.83 -1.78
N LYS A 90 -7.80 25.29 -3.05
CA LYS A 90 -6.99 24.64 -4.09
C LYS A 90 -5.49 24.65 -3.78
N LYS A 91 -4.97 25.79 -3.32
CA LYS A 91 -3.54 25.93 -2.97
C LYS A 91 -3.16 24.98 -1.84
N GLY A 92 -4.02 24.87 -0.82
CA GLY A 92 -3.83 23.91 0.27
C GLY A 92 -3.90 22.46 -0.21
N ALA A 93 -4.84 22.12 -1.09
CA ALA A 93 -4.93 20.78 -1.68
C ALA A 93 -3.66 20.40 -2.46
N ASP A 94 -3.13 21.33 -3.27
CA ASP A 94 -1.89 21.13 -4.04
C ASP A 94 -0.69 20.95 -3.11
N ASN A 95 -0.61 21.79 -2.07
CA ASN A 95 0.49 21.71 -1.11
C ASN A 95 0.49 20.39 -0.35
N VAL A 96 -0.69 19.91 0.07
CA VAL A 96 -0.83 18.59 0.70
C VAL A 96 -0.40 17.49 -0.27
N ALA A 97 -0.84 17.53 -1.53
CA ALA A 97 -0.48 16.50 -2.52
C ALA A 97 1.04 16.41 -2.74
N VAL A 98 1.74 17.55 -2.85
CA VAL A 98 3.21 17.60 -2.99
C VAL A 98 3.90 17.03 -1.75
N HIS A 99 3.47 17.44 -0.55
CA HIS A 99 4.07 16.96 0.70
C HIS A 99 3.82 15.46 0.90
N SER A 100 2.62 14.97 0.59
CA SER A 100 2.30 13.54 0.65
C SER A 100 3.19 12.71 -0.27
N LEU A 101 3.47 13.20 -1.48
CA LEU A 101 4.36 12.52 -2.42
C LEU A 101 5.81 12.48 -1.92
N LEU A 102 6.31 13.60 -1.40
CA LEU A 102 7.64 13.67 -0.78
C LEU A 102 7.75 12.74 0.44
N LEU A 103 6.75 12.73 1.32
CA LEU A 103 6.69 11.85 2.48
C LEU A 103 6.67 10.38 2.07
N THR A 104 5.98 10.05 0.97
CA THR A 104 5.92 8.67 0.45
C THR A 104 7.30 8.23 -0.04
N LEU A 105 8.01 9.10 -0.79
CA LEU A 105 9.36 8.81 -1.25
C LEU A 105 10.35 8.67 -0.09
N ILE A 106 10.29 9.57 0.89
CA ILE A 106 11.14 9.52 2.08
C ILE A 106 10.86 8.25 2.88
N LEU A 107 9.59 7.92 3.13
CA LEU A 107 9.20 6.73 3.86
C LEU A 107 9.64 5.46 3.14
N GLY A 108 9.42 5.37 1.83
CA GLY A 108 9.85 4.24 1.01
C GLY A 108 11.37 4.08 1.02
N PHE A 109 12.12 5.17 0.90
CA PHE A 109 13.58 5.17 1.00
C PHE A 109 14.05 4.70 2.38
N LEU A 110 13.48 5.23 3.47
CA LEU A 110 13.82 4.86 4.83
C LEU A 110 13.52 3.40 5.13
N ILE A 111 12.33 2.90 4.72
CA ILE A 111 11.97 1.49 4.87
C ILE A 111 12.98 0.63 4.10
N THR A 112 13.29 0.97 2.85
CA THR A 112 14.23 0.19 2.02
C THR A 112 15.62 0.15 2.63
N VAL A 113 16.19 1.31 2.98
CA VAL A 113 17.55 1.42 3.54
C VAL A 113 17.66 0.73 4.91
N THR A 114 16.61 0.73 5.72
CA THR A 114 16.64 0.09 7.05
C THR A 114 16.36 -1.41 6.98
N MET A 115 15.39 -1.84 6.18
CA MET A 115 14.96 -3.23 6.09
C MET A 115 15.92 -4.07 5.25
N PHE A 116 16.37 -3.60 4.09
CA PHE A 116 17.20 -4.37 3.15
C PHE A 116 18.45 -5.01 3.81
N PRO A 117 19.29 -4.28 4.57
CA PRO A 117 20.44 -4.89 5.26
C PRO A 117 20.08 -5.66 6.54
N SER A 118 18.87 -5.46 7.08
CA SER A 118 18.45 -6.04 8.36
C SER A 118 17.68 -7.36 8.20
N MET A 119 17.21 -7.70 6.99
CA MET A 119 16.37 -8.86 6.71
C MET A 119 16.97 -10.18 7.21
N ASP A 120 18.27 -10.41 7.03
CA ASP A 120 18.93 -11.64 7.51
C ASP A 120 18.82 -11.80 9.02
N ARG A 121 18.97 -10.69 9.78
CA ARG A 121 18.86 -10.69 11.24
C ARG A 121 17.43 -10.87 11.70
N VAL A 122 16.48 -10.21 11.02
CA VAL A 122 15.05 -10.32 11.32
C VAL A 122 14.62 -11.78 11.16
N PHE A 123 14.94 -12.42 10.04
CA PHE A 123 14.57 -13.82 9.83
C PHE A 123 15.30 -14.78 10.77
N ALA A 124 16.58 -14.52 11.10
CA ALA A 124 17.28 -15.31 12.10
C ALA A 124 16.60 -15.23 13.49
N TRP A 125 16.13 -14.05 13.91
CA TRP A 125 15.37 -13.90 15.16
C TRP A 125 13.99 -14.56 15.12
N MET A 126 13.40 -14.70 13.94
CA MET A 126 12.15 -15.45 13.73
C MET A 126 12.38 -16.97 13.68
N GLY A 127 13.62 -17.44 13.83
CA GLY A 127 13.96 -18.87 13.85
C GLY A 127 14.17 -19.48 12.46
N ALA A 128 14.42 -18.66 11.44
CA ALA A 128 14.71 -19.17 10.10
C ALA A 128 16.04 -19.94 10.07
N THR A 129 16.01 -21.19 9.61
CA THR A 129 17.20 -22.06 9.49
C THR A 129 17.35 -22.63 8.08
N GLY A 130 18.60 -22.86 7.67
CA GLY A 130 18.92 -23.57 6.43
C GLY A 130 18.33 -22.91 5.17
N GLU A 131 17.69 -23.71 4.33
CA GLU A 131 17.16 -23.29 3.03
C GLU A 131 16.00 -22.28 3.13
N VAL A 132 15.15 -22.41 4.15
CA VAL A 132 14.02 -21.50 4.39
C VAL A 132 14.49 -20.06 4.61
N GLY A 133 15.56 -19.88 5.40
CA GLY A 133 16.16 -18.56 5.63
C GLY A 133 16.73 -17.94 4.35
N ARG A 134 17.40 -18.75 3.52
CA ARG A 134 17.93 -18.30 2.23
C ARG A 134 16.82 -17.86 1.28
N LEU A 135 15.73 -18.63 1.19
CA LEU A 135 14.56 -18.30 0.37
C LEU A 135 13.85 -17.03 0.89
N ALA A 136 13.69 -16.88 2.20
CA ALA A 136 13.06 -15.71 2.80
C ALA A 136 13.86 -14.42 2.53
N VAL A 137 15.19 -14.45 2.71
CA VAL A 137 16.06 -13.30 2.38
C VAL A 137 15.99 -13.00 0.88
N GLY A 138 16.07 -14.03 0.03
CA GLY A 138 15.97 -13.87 -1.42
C GLY A 138 14.67 -13.20 -1.84
N TYR A 139 13.53 -13.68 -1.30
CA TYR A 139 12.22 -13.10 -1.56
C TYR A 139 12.10 -11.66 -1.06
N SER A 140 12.63 -11.36 0.14
CA SER A 140 12.50 -10.04 0.78
C SER A 140 13.29 -8.90 0.13
N ARG A 141 14.26 -9.23 -0.74
CA ARG A 141 15.15 -8.26 -1.40
C ARG A 141 14.74 -7.94 -2.84
N ILE A 142 13.67 -8.56 -3.33
CA ILE A 142 13.02 -8.26 -4.61
C ILE A 142 12.01 -7.15 -4.39
#